data_AF-A0A371X9V4-F1
#
_entry.id   AF-A0A371X9V4-F1
#
_cell.length_a   1.000
_cell.length_b   1.000
_cell.length_c   1.000
_cell.angle_alpha   90.00
_cell.angle_beta   90.00
_cell.angle_gamma   90.00
#
_symmetry.space_group_name_H-M   'P 1'
#
loop_
_entity.id
_entity.type
_entity.pdbx_description
1 polymer ?
#
loop_
_entity_poly.entity_id
_entity_poly.type
_entity_poly.pdbx_seq_one_letter_code
_entity_poly.pdbx_strand_id
1 'polypeptide(L)' 'MADFDTEDNFILIPAVSGGGALVRRSQIAGGRANGADGAIVYLAAGPSVYTTATIPQLARYLGAEVADIRRE' A
#
# COMPACT_ATOMS: atom_id res chain seq x y z
N MET A 1 -29.16 7.84 4.23
CA MET A 1 -28.33 6.76 4.78
C MET A 1 -26.92 7.06 4.30
N ALA A 2 -25.96 7.33 5.20
CA ALA A 2 -24.60 7.63 4.77
C ALA A 2 -24.04 6.37 4.11
N ASP A 3 -23.63 6.50 2.85
CA ASP A 3 -22.95 5.44 2.12
C ASP A 3 -21.54 5.36 2.72
N PHE A 4 -21.38 4.50 3.73
CA PHE A 4 -20.06 4.22 4.26
C PHE A 4 -19.35 3.38 3.21
N ASP A 5 -18.41 3.99 2.51
CA ASP A 5 -17.51 3.27 1.62
C ASP A 5 -16.73 2.25 2.47
N THR A 6 -17.22 1.01 2.46
CA THR A 6 -16.64 -0.10 3.19
C THR A 6 -15.28 -0.51 2.65
N GLU A 7 -14.79 0.11 1.56
CA GLU A 7 -13.47 -0.16 1.01
C GLU A 7 -12.37 0.77 1.56
N ASP A 8 -12.73 1.96 2.10
CA ASP A 8 -11.80 2.89 2.73
C ASP A 8 -11.48 2.56 4.21
N ASN A 9 -11.08 1.31 4.43
CA ASN A 9 -10.65 0.82 5.73
C ASN A 9 -9.20 1.16 6.04
N PHE A 10 -8.85 1.05 7.32
CA PHE A 10 -7.46 1.07 7.75
C PHE A 10 -6.76 -0.23 7.35
N ILE A 11 -5.53 -0.10 6.86
CA ILE A 11 -4.61 -1.21 6.65
C ILE A 11 -3.34 -0.99 7.46
N LEU A 12 -2.78 -2.08 7.98
CA LEU A 12 -1.47 -2.06 8.61
C LEU A 12 -0.40 -2.33 7.57
N ILE A 13 0.47 -1.35 7.34
CA ILE A 13 1.67 -1.50 6.52
C ILE A 13 2.83 -1.82 7.48
N PRO A 14 3.36 -3.05 7.49
CA PRO A 14 4.40 -3.43 8.46
C PRO A 14 5.69 -2.67 8.17
N ALA A 15 6.30 -2.07 9.18
CA ALA A 15 7.61 -1.44 9.03
C ALA A 15 8.73 -2.49 9.23
N VAL A 16 9.94 -2.18 8.77
CA VAL A 16 11.13 -3.01 9.04
C VAL A 16 11.37 -3.16 10.55
N SER A 17 11.08 -2.11 11.32
CA SER A 17 11.15 -2.10 12.78
C SER A 17 9.96 -1.37 13.39
N GLY A 18 9.44 -1.88 14.51
CA GLY A 18 8.36 -1.26 15.29
C GLY A 18 6.99 -1.24 14.59
N GLY A 19 6.19 -2.29 14.77
CA GLY A 19 4.72 -2.34 14.57
C GLY A 19 4.17 -2.12 13.15
N GLY A 20 4.63 -1.10 12.43
CA GLY A 20 4.08 -0.63 11.16
C GLY A 20 3.32 0.69 11.27
N ALA A 21 2.81 1.15 10.12
CA ALA A 21 1.94 2.30 10.00
C ALA A 21 0.51 1.83 9.72
N LEU A 22 -0.44 2.28 10.54
CA LEU A 22 -1.87 2.10 10.27
C LEU A 22 -2.36 3.29 9.44
N VAL A 23 -2.76 3.04 8.19
CA VAL A 23 -3.14 4.10 7.24
C VAL A 23 -4.51 3.81 6.62
N ARG A 24 -5.27 4.85 6.26
CA ARG A 24 -6.47 4.65 5.44
C ARG A 24 -6.08 4.30 4.01
N ARG A 25 -6.80 3.35 3.39
CA ARG A 25 -6.56 2.94 2.00
C ARG A 25 -6.63 4.12 1.03
N SER A 26 -7.59 5.02 1.20
CA SER A 26 -7.76 6.22 0.37
C SER A 26 -6.58 7.19 0.43
N GLN A 27 -5.73 7.10 1.47
CA GLN A 27 -4.57 7.96 1.63
C GLN A 27 -3.31 7.41 0.97
N ILE A 28 -3.36 6.25 0.31
CA ILE A 28 -2.21 5.68 -0.38
C ILE A 28 -2.22 6.16 -1.83
N ALA A 29 -1.15 6.86 -2.22
CA ALA A 29 -0.95 7.32 -3.59
C ALA A 29 -0.29 6.27 -4.49
N GLY A 30 0.38 5.27 -3.89
CA GLY A 30 1.02 4.17 -4.62
C GLY A 30 2.17 3.55 -3.84
N GLY A 31 2.96 2.70 -4.51
CA GLY A 31 4.16 2.14 -3.93
C GLY A 31 5.10 1.55 -4.98
N ARG A 32 6.36 1.36 -4.60
CA ARG A 32 7.39 0.73 -5.45
C ARG A 32 8.30 -0.18 -4.64
N ALA A 33 8.96 -1.12 -5.30
CA ALA A 33 9.96 -1.98 -4.66
C ALA A 33 11.13 -1.15 -4.09
N ASN A 34 11.66 -1.58 -2.95
CA ASN A 34 12.81 -0.99 -2.28
C ASN A 34 14.00 -1.96 -2.31
N GLY A 35 14.50 -2.29 -3.50
CA GLY A 35 15.54 -3.31 -3.66
C GLY A 35 15.10 -4.67 -3.12
N ALA A 36 15.96 -5.33 -2.35
CA ALA A 36 15.70 -6.65 -1.77
C ALA A 36 14.93 -6.60 -0.44
N ASP A 37 14.76 -5.42 0.17
CA ASP A 37 14.36 -5.29 1.57
C ASP A 37 12.86 -5.02 1.77
N GLY A 38 12.08 -4.91 0.68
CA GLY A 38 10.63 -4.70 0.71
C GLY A 38 10.18 -3.63 -0.27
N ALA A 39 9.45 -2.61 0.22
CA ALA A 39 8.86 -1.57 -0.60
C ALA A 39 8.82 -0.20 0.09
N ILE A 40 8.61 0.83 -0.73
CA ILE A 40 8.30 2.19 -0.30
C ILE A 40 6.83 2.46 -0.67
N VAL A 41 6.02 2.85 0.30
CA VAL A 41 4.62 3.26 0.10
C VAL A 41 4.53 4.78 0.18
N TYR A 42 3.90 5.39 -0.82
CA TYR A 42 3.66 6.82 -0.91
C TYR A 42 2.28 7.14 -0.39
N LEU A 43 2.18 8.06 0.57
CA LEU A 43 0.91 8.58 1.05
C LEU A 43 0.55 9.84 0.25
N ALA A 44 -0.75 10.04 -0.02
CA ALA A 44 -1.28 11.18 -0.75
C ALA A 44 -0.98 12.52 -0.05
N ALA A 45 -0.93 12.50 1.27
CA ALA A 45 -0.43 13.59 2.09
C ALA A 45 0.39 12.99 3.25
N GLY A 46 1.69 13.32 3.32
CA GLY A 46 2.57 12.90 4.41
C GLY A 46 3.86 12.22 3.95
N PRO A 47 4.60 11.60 4.90
CA PRO A 47 5.86 10.95 4.61
C PRO A 47 5.67 9.64 3.84
N SER A 48 6.73 9.21 3.14
CA SER A 48 6.80 7.84 2.60
C SER A 48 7.03 6.83 3.72
N VAL A 49 6.37 5.67 3.62
CA VAL A 49 6.51 4.57 4.58
C VAL A 49 7.44 3.51 3.99
N TYR A 50 8.51 3.19 4.71
CA TYR A 50 9.41 2.10 4.36
C TYR A 50 8.94 0.81 5.03
N THR A 51 8.72 -0.22 4.24
CA THR A 51 8.09 -1.47 4.69
C THR A 51 8.89 -2.69 4.25
N THR A 52 8.83 -3.75 5.04
CA THR A 52 9.32 -5.09 4.65
C THR A 52 8.35 -5.83 3.74
N ALA A 53 7.13 -5.32 3.56
CA ALA A 53 6.18 -5.90 2.62
C ALA A 53 6.71 -5.70 1.19
N THR A 54 6.77 -6.79 0.43
CA THR A 54 7.06 -6.77 -1.00
C THR A 54 5.88 -6.20 -1.79
N ILE A 55 6.13 -5.77 -3.04
CA ILE A 55 5.06 -5.27 -3.92
C ILE A 55 3.92 -6.28 -4.13
N PRO A 56 4.18 -7.59 -4.35
CA PRO A 56 3.11 -8.58 -4.42
C PRO A 56 2.30 -8.75 -3.12
N GLN A 57 2.89 -8.51 -1.95
CA GLN A 57 2.15 -8.50 -0.67
C GLN A 57 1.30 -7.25 -0.55
N LEU A 58 1.85 -6.08 -0.88
CA LEU A 58 1.11 -4.82 -0.89
C LEU A 58 -0.08 -4.85 -1.85
N ALA A 59 0.10 -5.43 -3.05
CA ALA A 59 -0.99 -5.61 -4.00
C ALA A 59 -2.16 -6.40 -3.39
N ARG A 60 -1.86 -7.50 -2.66
CA ARG A 60 -2.89 -8.27 -1.94
C ARG A 60 -3.55 -7.46 -0.81
N TYR A 61 -2.79 -6.70 -0.02
CA TYR A 61 -3.34 -5.86 1.04
C TYR A 61 -4.25 -4.76 0.49
N LEU A 62 -3.98 -4.29 -0.72
CA LEU A 62 -4.73 -3.23 -1.39
C LEU A 62 -5.84 -3.75 -2.31
N GLY A 63 -5.94 -5.06 -2.52
CA GLY A 63 -6.84 -5.62 -3.53
C GLY A 63 -6.49 -5.14 -4.95
N ALA A 64 -5.23 -4.78 -5.20
CA ALA A 64 -4.78 -4.29 -6.48
C ALA A 64 -4.54 -5.45 -7.46
N GLU A 65 -5.00 -5.28 -8.69
CA GLU A 65 -4.78 -6.24 -9.78
C GLU A 65 -3.54 -5.87 -10.59
N VAL A 66 -2.87 -6.89 -11.13
CA VAL A 66 -1.77 -6.68 -12.08
C VAL A 66 -2.38 -6.19 -13.38
N ALA A 67 -2.04 -4.96 -13.78
CA ALA A 67 -2.42 -4.46 -15.08
C ALA A 67 -1.71 -5.28 -16.18
N ASP A 68 -2.50 -5.92 -17.05
CA ASP A 68 -1.98 -6.61 -18.22
C ASP A 68 -1.60 -5.57 -19.29
N ILE A 69 -0.31 -5.28 -19.40
CA ILE A 69 0.21 -4.37 -20.43
C ILE A 69 0.31 -5.18 -21.71
N ARG A 70 -0.77 -5.21 -22.50
CA ARG A 70 -0.73 -5.74 -23.87
C ARG A 70 0.35 -4.98 -24.64
N ARG A 71 1.41 -5.68 -25.04
CA ARG A 71 2.37 -5.17 -26.03
C ARG A 71 1.73 -5.32 -27.40
N GLU A 72 1.45 -4.20 -28.05
CA GLU A 72 1.20 -4.13 -29.50
C GLU A 72 2.47 -4.49 -30.27
#